data_AF-A0A1F2Z7A0-F1
#
_entry.id   AF-A0A1F2Z7A0-F1
#
_cell.length_a   1.000
_cell.length_b   1.000
_cell.length_c   1.000
_cell.angle_alpha   90.00
_cell.angle_beta   90.00
_cell.angle_gamma   90.00
#
_symmetry.space_group_name_H-M   'P 1'
#
loop_
_entity.id
_entity.type
_entity.pdbx_description
1 polymer ?
#
loop_
_entity_poly.entity_id
_entity_poly.type
_entity_poly.pdbx_seq_one_letter_code
_entity_poly.pdbx_strand_id
1 'polypeptide(L)'
;MPLPILLQAGIPALIKGLAEGLKSVNTPIAQGASSALGALSDAFGRGEISPEQLTEINRHLEKMEELEVSERQTSIQQINESLRAEVASSDPYVRRMRPTFGYIIAVTWAAQMFAIAYVIVFETNQAALVIEAVQSLGTIWGIGLSVLGIYVYKRSEEKKVEVSPSIPSAPVIARKYNS
;
A
#
# COMPACT_ATOMS: atom_id res chain seq x y z
N MET A 1 20.24 10.75 -31.26
CA MET A 1 18.83 11.06 -31.58
C MET A 1 18.44 10.41 -32.90
N PRO A 2 17.78 9.24 -32.90
CA PRO A 2 17.18 8.65 -34.11
C PRO A 2 15.70 8.34 -33.89
N LEU A 3 14.91 9.26 -33.33
CA LEU A 3 13.47 9.11 -33.18
C LEU A 3 12.61 9.44 -34.43
N PRO A 4 13.05 10.18 -35.48
CA PRO A 4 12.14 10.55 -36.57
C PRO A 4 11.85 9.41 -37.57
N ILE A 5 12.75 8.43 -37.70
CA ILE A 5 12.63 7.37 -38.73
C ILE A 5 11.66 6.27 -38.29
N LEU A 6 11.64 5.91 -37.00
CA LEU A 6 10.72 4.91 -36.45
C LEU A 6 9.26 5.40 -36.44
N LEU A 7 9.01 6.71 -36.26
CA LEU A 7 7.67 7.27 -36.25
C LEU A 7 7.11 7.53 -37.66
N GLN A 8 7.94 7.97 -38.62
CA GLN A 8 7.50 8.19 -40.01
C GLN A 8 7.25 6.88 -40.77
N ALA A 9 8.00 5.81 -40.49
CA ALA A 9 7.80 4.50 -41.12
C ALA A 9 6.97 3.53 -40.26
N GLY A 10 6.89 3.72 -38.95
CA GLY A 10 6.24 2.79 -38.02
C GLY A 10 4.73 2.92 -37.95
N ILE A 11 4.17 4.14 -38.02
CA ILE A 11 2.71 4.33 -37.98
C ILE A 11 2.02 3.66 -39.18
N PRO A 12 2.47 3.83 -40.44
CA PRO A 12 1.89 3.11 -41.58
C PRO A 12 2.01 1.58 -41.46
N ALA A 13 3.13 1.08 -40.92
CA ALA A 13 3.34 -0.35 -40.70
C ALA A 13 2.41 -0.93 -39.63
N LEU A 14 2.19 -0.19 -38.53
CA LEU A 14 1.27 -0.57 -37.46
C LEU A 14 -0.19 -0.53 -37.92
N ILE A 15 -0.59 0.51 -38.68
CA ILE A 15 -1.93 0.61 -39.26
C ILE A 15 -2.20 -0.57 -40.21
N LYS A 16 -1.24 -0.91 -41.07
CA LYS A 16 -1.34 -2.04 -41.99
C LYS A 16 -1.42 -3.38 -41.24
N GLY A 17 -0.61 -3.57 -40.20
CA GLY A 17 -0.65 -4.76 -39.36
C GLY A 17 -1.96 -4.92 -38.60
N LEU A 18 -2.48 -3.82 -38.05
CA LEU A 18 -3.77 -3.80 -37.35
C LEU A 18 -4.95 -4.01 -38.31
N ALA A 19 -4.91 -3.42 -39.50
CA ALA A 19 -5.92 -3.63 -40.54
C ALA A 19 -5.99 -5.11 -40.98
N GLU A 20 -4.83 -5.75 -41.20
CA GLU A 20 -4.77 -7.17 -41.56
C GLU A 20 -5.22 -8.08 -40.40
N GLY A 21 -4.84 -7.74 -39.16
CA GLY A 21 -5.31 -8.43 -37.95
C GLY A 21 -6.83 -8.35 -37.79
N LEU A 22 -7.41 -7.17 -37.99
CA LEU A 22 -8.87 -6.97 -37.91
C LEU A 22 -9.62 -7.62 -39.08
N LYS A 23 -9.01 -7.73 -40.26
CA LYS A 23 -9.58 -8.45 -41.41
C LYS A 23 -9.78 -9.95 -41.13
N SER A 24 -8.93 -10.53 -40.29
CA SER A 24 -9.04 -11.94 -39.87
C SER A 24 -10.20 -12.20 -38.90
N VAL A 25 -10.69 -11.16 -38.22
CA VAL A 25 -11.83 -11.23 -37.31
C VAL A 25 -13.10 -11.07 -38.13
N ASN A 26 -13.76 -12.18 -38.48
CA ASN A 26 -14.96 -12.22 -39.34
C ASN A 26 -16.23 -11.63 -38.71
N THR A 27 -16.18 -10.36 -38.28
CA THR A 27 -17.35 -9.61 -37.81
C THR A 27 -17.55 -8.36 -38.68
N PRO A 28 -18.80 -7.90 -38.89
CA PRO A 28 -19.06 -6.70 -39.69
C PRO A 28 -18.33 -5.45 -39.19
N ILE A 29 -18.19 -5.31 -37.87
CA ILE A 29 -17.50 -4.19 -37.23
C ILE A 29 -15.99 -4.24 -37.51
N ALA A 30 -15.37 -5.42 -37.40
CA ALA A 30 -13.94 -5.58 -37.66
C ALA A 30 -13.58 -5.41 -39.14
N GLN A 31 -14.45 -5.85 -40.06
CA GLN A 31 -14.29 -5.62 -41.50
C GLN A 31 -14.43 -4.12 -41.85
N GLY A 32 -15.37 -3.41 -41.23
CA GLY A 32 -15.51 -1.96 -41.36
C GLY A 32 -14.27 -1.21 -40.85
N ALA A 33 -13.77 -1.57 -39.66
CA ALA A 33 -12.58 -0.97 -39.08
C ALA A 33 -11.31 -1.25 -39.90
N SER A 34 -11.14 -2.49 -40.41
CA SER A 34 -10.03 -2.87 -41.29
C SER A 34 -10.03 -2.05 -42.59
N SER A 35 -11.21 -1.88 -43.20
CA SER A 35 -11.36 -1.09 -44.43
C SER A 35 -11.03 0.39 -44.21
N ALA A 36 -11.48 0.96 -43.09
CA ALA A 36 -11.19 2.34 -42.72
C ALA A 36 -9.68 2.57 -42.46
N LEU A 37 -9.02 1.63 -41.77
CA LEU A 37 -7.58 1.67 -41.54
C LEU A 37 -6.77 1.51 -42.84
N GLY A 38 -7.25 0.68 -43.78
CA GLY A 38 -6.66 0.57 -45.12
C GLY A 38 -6.73 1.88 -45.89
N ALA A 39 -7.90 2.52 -45.94
CA ALA A 39 -8.08 3.82 -46.58
C ALA A 39 -7.19 4.91 -45.95
N LEU A 40 -7.02 4.88 -44.63
CA LEU A 40 -6.11 5.77 -43.91
C LEU A 40 -4.64 5.52 -44.32
N SER A 41 -4.20 4.26 -44.40
CA SER A 41 -2.85 3.91 -44.86
C SER A 41 -2.58 4.38 -46.29
N ASP A 42 -3.57 4.32 -47.18
CA ASP A 42 -3.41 4.78 -48.55
C ASP A 42 -3.32 6.31 -48.62
N ALA A 43 -4.07 7.04 -47.78
CA ALA A 43 -3.97 8.49 -47.66
C ALA A 43 -2.57 8.93 -47.18
N PHE A 44 -1.97 8.18 -46.26
CA PHE A 44 -0.56 8.36 -45.88
C PHE A 44 0.40 8.14 -47.05
N GLY A 45 0.21 7.06 -47.82
CA GLY A 45 1.07 6.73 -48.98
C GLY A 45 0.97 7.74 -50.12
N ARG A 46 -0.18 8.41 -50.26
CA ARG A 46 -0.42 9.49 -51.24
C ARG A 46 0.04 10.87 -50.77
N GLY A 47 0.51 11.01 -49.52
CA GLY A 47 0.92 12.30 -48.96
C GLY A 47 -0.24 13.25 -48.65
N GLU A 48 -1.46 12.73 -48.52
CA GLU A 48 -2.67 13.51 -48.19
C GLU A 48 -2.68 13.96 -46.71
N ILE A 49 -1.86 13.34 -45.87
CA ILE A 49 -1.61 13.73 -44.48
C ILE A 49 -0.22 14.36 -44.42
N SER A 50 -0.17 15.65 -44.08
CA SER A 50 1.10 16.37 -44.11
C SER A 50 1.99 15.97 -42.92
N PRO A 51 3.33 15.92 -43.08
CA PRO A 51 4.27 15.64 -42.00
C PRO A 51 4.12 16.57 -40.79
N GLU A 52 3.67 17.81 -41.01
CA GLU A 52 3.40 18.81 -39.98
C GLU A 52 2.24 18.38 -39.07
N GLN A 53 1.16 17.82 -39.63
CA GLN A 53 0.03 17.33 -38.84
C GLN A 53 0.41 16.13 -37.98
N LEU A 54 1.31 15.26 -38.45
CA LEU A 54 1.82 14.14 -37.67
C LEU A 54 2.75 14.59 -36.54
N THR A 55 3.56 15.60 -36.81
CA THR A 55 4.44 16.20 -35.80
C THR A 55 3.62 16.83 -34.69
N GLU A 56 2.51 17.49 -35.03
CA GLU A 56 1.59 18.07 -34.07
C GLU A 56 0.86 17.01 -33.22
N ILE A 57 0.42 15.90 -33.83
CA ILE A 57 -0.16 14.76 -33.10
C ILE A 57 0.85 14.16 -32.11
N ASN A 58 2.10 13.98 -32.53
CA ASN A 58 3.15 13.47 -31.66
C ASN A 58 3.42 14.41 -30.48
N ARG A 59 3.44 15.72 -30.71
CA ARG A 59 3.58 16.73 -29.65
C ARG A 59 2.45 16.66 -28.64
N HIS A 60 1.21 16.48 -29.11
CA HIS A 60 0.06 16.31 -28.23
C HIS A 60 0.14 15.01 -27.42
N LEU A 61 0.54 13.90 -28.03
CA LEU A 61 0.72 12.62 -27.33
C LEU A 61 1.82 12.71 -26.26
N GLU A 62 2.96 13.32 -26.59
CA GLU A 62 4.04 13.54 -25.63
C GLU A 62 3.59 14.42 -24.46
N LYS A 63 2.80 15.47 -24.74
CA LYS A 63 2.24 16.32 -23.69
C LYS A 63 1.23 15.59 -22.81
N MET A 64 0.37 14.75 -23.39
CA MET A 64 -0.58 13.93 -22.65
C MET A 64 0.13 12.91 -21.76
N GLU A 65 1.17 12.26 -22.28
CA GLU A 65 1.98 11.30 -21.51
C GLU A 65 2.71 12.00 -20.36
N GLU A 66 3.30 13.18 -20.59
CA GLU A 66 3.92 13.99 -19.54
C GLU A 66 2.91 14.36 -18.43
N LEU A 67 1.71 14.78 -18.82
CA LEU A 67 0.64 15.11 -17.86
C LEU A 67 0.21 13.86 -17.07
N GLU A 68 -0.03 12.73 -17.72
CA GLU A 68 -0.43 11.49 -17.05
C GLU A 68 0.64 11.01 -16.07
N VAL A 69 1.92 11.06 -16.46
CA VAL A 69 3.03 10.72 -15.58
C VAL A 69 3.09 11.66 -14.39
N SER A 70 2.90 12.97 -14.61
CA SER A 70 2.90 13.97 -13.54
C SER A 70 1.74 13.81 -12.54
N GLU A 71 0.54 13.50 -13.03
CA GLU A 71 -0.65 13.22 -12.20
C GLU A 71 -0.45 11.95 -11.38
N ARG A 72 0.07 10.89 -12.02
CA ARG A 72 0.41 9.63 -11.36
C ARG A 72 1.48 9.85 -10.29
N GLN A 73 2.51 10.62 -10.57
CA GLN A 73 3.56 10.93 -9.60
C GLN A 73 3.00 11.74 -8.42
N THR A 74 2.14 12.72 -8.69
CA THR A 74 1.48 13.55 -7.65
C THR A 74 0.58 12.71 -6.75
N SER A 75 -0.27 11.85 -7.34
CA SER A 75 -1.14 10.96 -6.56
C SER A 75 -0.34 9.99 -5.68
N ILE A 76 0.71 9.38 -6.22
CA ILE A 76 1.62 8.52 -5.44
C ILE A 76 2.29 9.30 -4.31
N GLN A 77 2.70 10.55 -4.55
CA GLN A 77 3.30 11.39 -3.51
C GLN A 77 2.30 11.72 -2.40
N GLN A 78 1.08 12.13 -2.75
CA GLN A 78 0.02 12.43 -1.78
C GLN A 78 -0.35 11.20 -0.94
N ILE A 79 -0.47 10.02 -1.55
CA ILE A 79 -0.72 8.75 -0.85
C ILE A 79 0.42 8.44 0.12
N ASN A 80 1.68 8.59 -0.30
CA ASN A 80 2.82 8.34 0.57
C ASN A 80 2.92 9.35 1.71
N GLU A 81 2.58 10.61 1.45
CA GLU A 81 2.54 11.67 2.46
C GLU A 81 1.47 11.39 3.51
N SER A 82 0.25 11.03 3.09
CA SER A 82 -0.84 10.69 4.02
C SER A 82 -0.52 9.45 4.84
N LEU A 83 0.03 8.39 4.23
CA LEU A 83 0.43 7.17 4.96
C LEU A 83 1.53 7.46 5.99
N ARG A 84 2.52 8.29 5.64
CA ARG A 84 3.55 8.71 6.60
C ARG A 84 2.96 9.54 7.72
N ALA A 85 2.02 10.43 7.44
CA ALA A 85 1.33 11.21 8.46
C ALA A 85 0.49 10.32 9.40
N GLU A 86 -0.19 9.30 8.87
CA GLU A 86 -0.95 8.31 9.66
C GLU A 86 -0.02 7.48 10.55
N VAL A 87 1.10 6.98 10.02
CA VAL A 87 2.09 6.21 10.80
C VAL A 87 2.77 7.09 11.87
N ALA A 88 3.04 8.36 11.54
CA ALA A 88 3.61 9.33 12.48
C ALA A 88 2.58 9.85 13.48
N SER A 89 1.27 9.67 13.23
CA SER A 89 0.19 10.10 14.11
C SER A 89 0.28 9.34 15.43
N SER A 90 0.86 10.00 16.44
CA SER A 90 1.06 9.46 17.76
C SER A 90 -0.15 9.74 18.66
N ASP A 91 -1.34 9.26 18.28
CA ASP A 91 -2.56 9.48 19.07
C ASP A 91 -2.35 9.05 20.54
N PRO A 92 -2.48 9.98 21.50
CA PRO A 92 -2.38 9.70 22.93
C PRO A 92 -3.31 8.58 23.41
N TYR A 93 -4.46 8.39 22.77
CA TYR A 93 -5.43 7.36 23.11
C TYR A 93 -4.87 5.94 22.86
N VAL A 94 -4.28 5.71 21.68
CA VAL A 94 -3.66 4.43 21.31
C VAL A 94 -2.49 4.09 22.22
N ARG A 95 -1.70 5.09 22.62
CA ARG A 95 -0.54 4.92 23.52
C ARG A 95 -0.94 4.59 24.96
N ARG A 96 -2.08 5.10 25.45
CA ARG A 96 -2.53 4.92 26.85
C ARG A 96 -3.45 3.72 27.06
N MET A 97 -4.29 3.38 26.06
CA MET A 97 -5.22 2.24 26.12
C MET A 97 -4.50 0.92 26.44
N ARG A 98 -3.34 0.78 25.82
CA ARG A 98 -2.40 -0.32 25.87
C ARG A 98 -1.92 -0.60 27.34
N PRO A 99 -1.30 0.35 28.07
CA PRO A 99 -1.03 0.22 29.51
C PRO A 99 -2.27 0.11 30.40
N THR A 100 -3.36 0.84 30.13
CA THR A 100 -4.56 0.82 30.99
C THR A 100 -5.20 -0.54 31.08
N PHE A 101 -5.23 -1.29 29.97
CA PHE A 101 -5.73 -2.66 29.98
C PHE A 101 -4.93 -3.56 30.93
N GLY A 102 -3.59 -3.49 30.87
CA GLY A 102 -2.72 -4.24 31.77
C GLY A 102 -2.93 -3.89 33.24
N TYR A 103 -3.10 -2.60 33.56
CA TYR A 103 -3.38 -2.17 34.93
C TYR A 103 -4.74 -2.66 35.43
N ILE A 104 -5.79 -2.59 34.61
CA ILE A 104 -7.12 -3.08 34.98
C ILE A 104 -7.06 -4.58 35.28
N ILE A 105 -6.39 -5.36 34.42
CA ILE A 105 -6.21 -6.81 34.61
C ILE A 105 -5.43 -7.13 35.90
N ALA A 106 -4.36 -6.39 36.18
CA ALA A 106 -3.58 -6.58 37.40
C ALA A 106 -4.41 -6.27 38.66
N VAL A 107 -5.22 -5.20 38.63
CA VAL A 107 -6.11 -4.82 39.73
C VAL A 107 -7.21 -5.85 39.94
N THR A 108 -7.87 -6.34 38.88
CA THR A 108 -8.89 -7.38 39.01
C THR A 108 -8.31 -8.70 39.50
N TRP A 109 -7.11 -9.07 39.04
CA TRP A 109 -6.42 -10.26 39.55
C TRP A 109 -6.09 -10.12 41.04
N ALA A 110 -5.53 -8.97 41.46
CA ALA A 110 -5.24 -8.72 42.87
C ALA A 110 -6.51 -8.80 43.72
N ALA A 111 -7.59 -8.14 43.28
CA ALA A 111 -8.88 -8.18 43.97
C ALA A 111 -9.42 -9.62 44.09
N GLN A 112 -9.34 -10.41 43.02
CA GLN A 112 -9.76 -11.82 43.03
C GLN A 112 -8.92 -12.65 44.00
N MET A 113 -7.58 -12.50 44.00
CA MET A 113 -6.70 -13.22 44.92
C MET A 113 -6.95 -12.82 46.38
N PHE A 114 -7.21 -11.55 46.66
CA PHE A 114 -7.59 -11.10 48.00
C PHE A 114 -8.94 -11.66 48.45
N ALA A 115 -9.93 -11.72 47.58
CA ALA A 115 -11.23 -12.32 47.90
C ALA A 115 -11.08 -13.81 48.23
N ILE A 116 -10.28 -14.56 47.45
CA ILE A 116 -9.98 -15.98 47.73
C ILE A 116 -9.26 -16.14 49.07
N ALA A 117 -8.21 -15.33 49.31
CA ALA A 117 -7.46 -15.37 50.56
C ALA A 117 -8.35 -15.07 51.78
N TYR A 118 -9.25 -14.07 51.66
CA TYR A 118 -10.22 -13.74 52.69
C TYR A 118 -11.14 -14.94 53.01
N VAL A 119 -11.70 -15.58 51.98
CA VAL A 119 -12.59 -16.75 52.19
C VAL A 119 -11.84 -17.90 52.85
N ILE A 120 -10.60 -18.18 52.44
CA ILE A 120 -9.80 -19.26 53.05
C ILE A 120 -9.59 -19.03 54.56
N VAL A 121 -9.30 -17.78 54.96
CA VAL A 121 -8.98 -17.44 56.35
C VAL A 121 -10.22 -17.28 57.23
N PHE A 122 -11.26 -16.60 56.74
CA PHE A 122 -12.41 -16.21 57.56
C PHE A 122 -13.66 -17.06 57.31
N GLU A 123 -13.79 -17.68 56.14
CA GLU A 123 -14.98 -18.43 55.71
C GLU A 123 -14.56 -19.83 55.20
N THR A 124 -13.69 -20.52 55.95
CA THR A 124 -13.00 -21.74 55.51
C THR A 124 -13.97 -22.84 55.05
N ASN A 125 -15.17 -22.91 55.62
CA ASN A 125 -16.21 -23.86 55.22
C ASN A 125 -16.66 -23.68 53.75
N GLN A 126 -16.54 -22.46 53.20
CA GLN A 126 -16.89 -22.14 51.82
C GLN A 126 -15.69 -22.17 50.86
N ALA A 127 -14.47 -22.37 51.38
CA ALA A 127 -13.25 -22.24 50.59
C ALA A 127 -13.22 -23.20 49.39
N ALA A 128 -13.62 -24.46 49.58
CA ALA A 128 -13.66 -25.44 48.50
C ALA A 128 -14.60 -25.02 47.35
N LEU A 129 -15.81 -24.57 47.69
CA LEU A 129 -16.82 -24.11 46.73
C LEU A 129 -16.32 -22.89 45.95
N VAL A 130 -15.72 -21.92 46.63
CA VAL A 130 -15.21 -20.71 45.99
C VAL A 130 -14.02 -21.02 45.07
N ILE A 131 -13.12 -21.92 45.47
CA ILE A 131 -11.99 -22.35 44.62
C ILE A 131 -12.49 -23.04 43.35
N GLU A 132 -13.50 -23.92 43.47
CA GLU A 132 -14.12 -24.57 42.31
C GLU A 132 -14.80 -23.55 41.37
N ALA A 133 -15.53 -22.58 41.93
CA ALA A 133 -16.12 -21.50 41.14
C ALA A 133 -15.05 -20.68 40.41
N VAL A 134 -13.92 -20.38 41.06
CA VAL A 134 -12.78 -19.68 40.44
C VAL A 134 -12.14 -20.50 39.32
N GLN A 135 -12.07 -21.82 39.46
CA GLN A 135 -11.56 -22.69 38.41
C GLN A 135 -12.40 -22.58 37.12
N SER A 136 -13.73 -22.39 37.23
CA SER A 136 -14.61 -22.20 36.08
C SER A 136 -14.32 -20.92 35.26
N LEU A 137 -13.68 -19.92 35.89
CA LEU A 137 -13.21 -18.70 35.23
C LEU A 137 -11.91 -18.91 34.44
N GLY A 138 -11.33 -20.12 34.43
CA GLY A 138 -10.07 -20.40 33.74
C GLY A 138 -10.06 -20.02 32.25
N THR A 139 -11.16 -20.25 31.54
CA THR A 139 -11.26 -19.92 30.10
C THR A 139 -11.18 -18.42 29.85
N ILE A 140 -11.91 -17.59 30.62
CA ILE A 140 -11.88 -16.14 30.46
C ILE A 140 -10.51 -15.55 30.85
N TRP A 141 -9.87 -16.11 31.89
CA TRP A 141 -8.51 -15.75 32.27
C TRP A 141 -7.48 -16.15 31.21
N GLY A 142 -7.62 -17.33 30.59
CA GLY A 142 -6.76 -17.78 29.50
C GLY A 142 -6.78 -16.83 28.30
N ILE A 143 -7.96 -16.36 27.91
CA ILE A 143 -8.12 -15.37 26.83
C ILE A 143 -7.51 -14.02 27.25
N GLY A 144 -7.86 -13.51 28.43
CA GLY A 144 -7.38 -12.22 28.92
C GLY A 144 -5.85 -12.14 29.04
N LEU A 145 -5.23 -13.19 29.58
CA LEU A 145 -3.77 -13.29 29.72
C LEU A 145 -3.06 -13.49 28.38
N SER A 146 -3.70 -14.14 27.42
CA SER A 146 -3.17 -14.29 26.06
C SER A 146 -3.09 -12.94 25.33
N VAL A 147 -4.14 -12.10 25.45
CA VAL A 147 -4.14 -10.73 24.91
C VAL A 147 -3.03 -9.88 25.57
N LEU A 148 -2.90 -9.98 26.90
CA LEU A 148 -1.83 -9.30 27.62
C LEU A 148 -0.43 -9.79 27.18
N GLY A 149 -0.26 -11.09 26.96
CA GLY A 149 1.00 -11.69 26.50
C GLY A 149 1.43 -11.16 25.14
N ILE A 150 0.52 -11.13 24.16
CA ILE A 150 0.77 -10.54 22.83
C ILE A 150 1.14 -9.06 22.97
N TYR A 151 0.43 -8.33 23.82
CA TYR A 151 0.66 -6.91 24.04
C TYR A 151 2.05 -6.62 24.64
N VAL A 152 2.48 -7.37 25.65
CA VAL A 152 3.83 -7.26 26.25
C VAL A 152 4.92 -7.64 25.26
N TYR A 153 4.70 -8.70 24.47
CA TYR A 153 5.64 -9.14 23.44
C TYR A 153 5.87 -8.05 22.39
N LYS A 154 4.80 -7.51 21.80
CA LYS A 154 4.89 -6.43 20.79
C LYS A 154 5.55 -5.17 21.34
N ARG A 155 5.23 -4.77 22.58
CA ARG A 155 5.87 -3.62 23.21
C ARG A 155 7.37 -3.83 23.44
N SER A 156 7.78 -5.06 23.70
CA SER A 156 9.19 -5.42 23.84
C SER A 156 9.92 -5.39 22.51
N GLU A 157 9.27 -5.80 21.41
CA GLU A 157 9.81 -5.66 20.05
C GLU A 157 10.00 -4.19 19.66
N GLU A 158 9.01 -3.32 19.92
CA GLU A 158 9.11 -1.88 19.65
C GLU A 158 10.34 -1.25 20.31
N LYS A 159 10.62 -1.58 21.58
CA LYS A 159 11.79 -1.07 22.31
C LYS A 159 13.12 -1.54 21.71
N LYS A 160 13.18 -2.72 21.08
CA LYS A 160 14.42 -3.23 20.46
C LYS A 160 14.79 -2.43 19.21
N VAL A 161 13.79 -1.98 18.45
CA VAL A 161 14.00 -1.16 17.24
C VAL A 161 14.48 0.23 17.61
N GLU A 162 13.95 0.82 18.69
CA GLU A 162 14.31 2.16 19.16
C GLU A 162 15.75 2.26 19.72
N VAL A 163 16.33 1.13 20.15
CA VAL A 163 17.68 1.06 20.75
C VAL A 163 18.78 0.77 19.72
N SER A 164 18.45 0.55 18.43
CA SER A 164 19.50 0.48 17.40
C SER A 164 20.12 1.86 17.20
N PRO A 165 21.44 2.04 17.40
CA PRO A 165 22.07 3.34 17.25
C PRO A 165 21.89 3.80 15.81
N SER A 166 21.30 4.98 15.65
CA SER A 166 21.22 5.68 14.37
C SER A 166 22.64 5.78 13.79
N ILE A 167 22.93 4.97 12.79
CA ILE A 167 24.17 5.09 12.02
C ILE A 167 24.16 6.51 11.45
N PRO A 168 25.15 7.37 11.76
CA PRO A 168 25.21 8.69 11.16
C PRO A 168 25.25 8.52 9.65
N SER A 169 24.29 9.11 8.95
CA SER A 169 24.28 9.16 7.50
C SER A 169 25.60 9.77 7.03
N ALA A 170 26.44 8.96 6.40
CA ALA A 170 27.69 9.42 5.83
C ALA A 170 27.41 10.58 4.84
N PRO A 171 28.23 11.65 4.84
CA PRO A 171 28.00 12.78 3.97
C PRO A 171 28.07 12.34 2.50
N VAL A 172 27.03 12.69 1.74
CA VAL A 172 26.96 12.48 0.30
C VAL A 172 28.09 13.28 -0.35
N ILE A 173 29.15 12.59 -0.79
CA ILE A 173 30.23 13.21 -1.56
C ILE A 173 29.66 13.54 -2.94
N ALA A 174 29.32 14.82 -3.16
CA ALA A 174 28.97 15.34 -4.46
C ALA A 174 30.15 15.16 -5.42
N ARG A 175 30.02 14.22 -6.36
CA ARG A 175 30.99 14.00 -7.44
C ARG A 175 30.95 15.22 -8.37
N LYS A 176 31.91 16.14 -8.23
CA LYS A 176 32.18 17.18 -9.24
C LYS A 176 32.56 16.49 -10.55
N TYR A 177 31.75 16.68 -11.59
CA TYR A 177 32.15 16.43 -12.97
C TYR A 177 33.05 17.58 -13.42
N ASN A 178 34.29 17.27 -13.80
CA ASN A 178 35.18 18.22 -14.47
C ASN A 178 34.84 18.28 -15.96
N SER A 179 34.91 19.51 -16.46
CA SER A 179 34.71 19.99 -17.83
C SER A 179 35.63 19.34 -18.84
#